data_AF-A0A950F251-F1
#
_entry.id   AF-A0A950F251-F1
#
_cell.length_a   1.000
_cell.length_b   1.000
_cell.length_c   1.000
_cell.angle_alpha   90.00
_cell.angle_beta   90.00
_cell.angle_gamma   90.00
#
_symmetry.space_group_name_H-M   'P 1'
#
loop_
_entity.id
_entity.type
_entity.pdbx_description
1 polymer ?
#
loop_
_entity_poly.entity_id
_entity_poly.type
_entity_poly.pdbx_seq_one_letter_code
_entity_poly.pdbx_strand_id
1 'polypeptide(L)'
;MTATVRRYVALTDGFLDDVHHAKTAYGVLRYGRDDVVAIVDRKFAGRRLQDVVPGIGRDAPVVATIGEALAFAPTSLLIGVAVSGGALPPVFRAHVLAAIDAGLEIVNGLHQFMADDPEFAAHARASGARLWDVREPPDDIPLMSGAAYGVPQTVVLAVGSDCAVGKMSVMLELTAAAQADDARAEFVATGQTGIMIAGSGICVDRVISDFVSGAAEQLVTSVASDAAFIFVEGQGSIIHPAFAAVTYGLMFGSAPDLLVLCHDVERK
;
A
#
# COMPACT_ATOMS: atom_id res chain seq x y z
N MET A 1 -2.52 -8.32 -17.64
CA MET A 1 -2.70 -6.89 -18.01
C MET A 1 -1.37 -6.21 -17.78
N THR A 2 -0.82 -5.47 -18.75
CA THR A 2 0.36 -4.62 -18.52
C THR A 2 0.02 -3.66 -17.39
N ALA A 3 0.82 -3.65 -16.32
CA ALA A 3 0.60 -2.76 -15.19
C ALA A 3 0.58 -1.30 -15.67
N THR A 4 -0.49 -0.56 -15.36
CA THR A 4 -0.54 0.87 -15.63
C THR A 4 0.55 1.56 -14.82
N VAL A 5 1.54 2.13 -15.50
CA VAL A 5 2.56 2.97 -14.87
C VAL A 5 1.92 4.28 -14.46
N ARG A 6 1.96 4.60 -13.18
CA ARG A 6 1.37 5.82 -12.62
C ARG A 6 2.42 6.90 -12.47
N ARG A 7 1.96 8.14 -12.60
CA ARG A 7 2.70 9.35 -12.22
C ARG A 7 1.94 9.99 -11.08
N TYR A 8 2.36 9.70 -9.85
CA TYR A 8 1.69 10.15 -8.64
C TYR A 8 1.97 11.61 -8.35
N VAL A 9 0.93 12.34 -7.99
CA VAL A 9 1.04 13.42 -7.01
C VAL A 9 0.64 12.87 -5.65
N ALA A 10 1.50 12.99 -4.64
CA ALA A 10 1.19 12.50 -3.29
C ALA A 10 0.62 13.62 -2.42
N LEU A 11 -0.53 13.40 -1.79
CA LEU A 11 -1.17 14.34 -0.89
C LEU A 11 -0.79 14.05 0.56
N THR A 12 -0.09 14.99 1.19
CA THR A 12 0.29 14.91 2.61
C THR A 12 -0.17 16.11 3.43
N ASP A 13 -0.29 17.28 2.81
CA ASP A 13 -0.86 18.52 3.33
C ASP A 13 -0.90 18.70 4.86
N GLY A 14 0.29 18.99 5.41
CA GLY A 14 0.54 19.24 6.82
C GLY A 14 1.24 18.09 7.55
N PHE A 15 1.29 16.90 6.93
CA PHE A 15 1.84 15.68 7.53
C PHE A 15 3.14 15.20 6.87
N LEU A 16 3.71 15.91 5.88
CA LEU A 16 4.91 15.43 5.19
C LEU A 16 6.10 15.13 6.11
N ASP A 17 6.27 15.88 7.20
CA ASP A 17 7.33 15.69 8.18
C ASP A 17 6.95 14.75 9.34
N ASP A 18 5.75 14.16 9.30
CA ASP A 18 5.27 13.20 10.28
C ASP A 18 5.25 11.80 9.68
N VAL A 19 6.29 11.03 9.97
CA VAL A 19 6.46 9.67 9.45
C VAL A 19 5.34 8.71 9.88
N HIS A 20 4.69 8.95 11.02
CA HIS A 20 3.63 8.05 11.50
C HIS A 20 2.35 8.23 10.68
N HIS A 21 2.00 9.47 10.36
CA HIS A 21 0.84 9.80 9.54
C HIS A 21 1.13 9.59 8.05
N ALA A 22 2.28 10.03 7.54
CA ALA A 22 2.65 9.94 6.13
C ALA A 22 3.33 8.61 5.74
N LYS A 23 3.22 7.56 6.57
CA LYS A 23 3.84 6.24 6.30
C LYS A 23 3.53 5.68 4.91
N THR A 24 2.33 5.97 4.38
CA THR A 24 1.92 5.52 3.05
C THR A 24 2.71 6.24 1.97
N ALA A 25 2.80 7.58 2.03
CA ALA A 25 3.64 8.37 1.14
C ALA A 25 5.11 7.92 1.22
N TYR A 26 5.64 7.71 2.42
CA TYR A 26 7.02 7.27 2.61
C TYR A 26 7.28 5.89 2.00
N GLY A 27 6.35 4.94 2.17
CA GLY A 27 6.44 3.62 1.56
C GLY A 27 6.50 3.69 0.04
N VAL A 28 5.58 4.43 -0.59
CA VAL A 28 5.55 4.60 -2.05
C VAL A 28 6.76 5.38 -2.56
N LEU A 29 7.18 6.44 -1.87
CA LEU A 29 8.38 7.21 -2.22
C LEU A 29 9.65 6.37 -2.16
N ARG A 30 9.78 5.48 -1.18
CA ARG A 30 11.00 4.67 -1.02
C ARG A 30 11.02 3.43 -1.90
N TYR A 31 9.89 2.74 -2.03
CA TYR A 31 9.83 1.41 -2.63
C TYR A 31 8.91 1.30 -3.85
N GLY A 32 8.02 2.27 -4.10
CA GLY A 32 7.04 2.19 -5.19
C GLY A 32 7.71 2.23 -6.55
N ARG A 33 7.26 1.40 -7.50
CA ARG A 33 7.82 1.41 -8.87
C ARG A 33 7.46 2.66 -9.68
N ASP A 34 6.36 3.31 -9.33
CA ASP A 34 5.78 4.45 -10.04
C ASP A 34 6.46 5.76 -9.63
N ASP A 35 6.48 6.74 -10.54
CA ASP A 35 7.08 8.04 -10.29
C ASP A 35 6.19 8.88 -9.35
N VAL A 36 6.80 9.57 -8.39
CA VAL A 36 6.13 10.63 -7.62
C VAL A 36 6.62 11.97 -8.15
N VAL A 37 5.78 12.63 -8.95
CA VAL A 37 6.17 13.83 -9.73
C VAL A 37 5.99 15.13 -8.96
N ALA A 38 5.19 15.13 -7.90
CA ALA A 38 4.99 16.26 -6.99
C ALA A 38 4.41 15.79 -5.64
N ILE A 39 4.62 16.59 -4.60
CA ILE A 39 3.96 16.44 -3.30
C ILE A 39 3.05 17.65 -3.07
N VAL A 40 1.79 17.43 -2.71
CA VAL A 40 0.89 18.51 -2.29
C VAL A 40 0.97 18.63 -0.78
N ASP A 41 1.65 19.68 -0.32
CA ASP A 41 1.75 20.03 1.08
C ASP A 41 1.92 21.54 1.30
N ARG A 42 0.90 22.21 1.85
CA ARG A 42 0.93 23.67 2.04
C ARG A 42 1.98 24.13 3.04
N LYS A 43 2.34 23.31 4.04
CA LYS A 43 3.34 23.66 5.06
C LYS A 43 4.73 23.80 4.45
N PHE A 44 5.01 23.07 3.36
CA PHE A 44 6.33 22.98 2.76
C PHE A 44 6.35 23.40 1.28
N ALA A 45 5.28 24.03 0.78
CA ALA A 45 5.19 24.49 -0.60
C ALA A 45 6.39 25.38 -0.99
N GLY A 46 6.90 25.17 -2.20
CA GLY A 46 8.10 25.84 -2.73
C GLY A 46 9.43 25.18 -2.35
N ARG A 47 9.42 24.18 -1.46
CA ARG A 47 10.60 23.38 -1.11
C ARG A 47 10.70 22.12 -1.99
N ARG A 48 11.81 21.40 -1.86
CA ARG A 48 11.97 20.06 -2.42
C ARG A 48 11.79 19.00 -1.35
N LEU A 49 11.32 17.82 -1.75
CA LEU A 49 11.07 16.70 -0.84
C LEU A 49 12.32 16.37 -0.02
N GLN A 50 13.49 16.34 -0.65
CA GLN A 50 14.76 16.07 0.03
C GLN A 50 15.13 17.08 1.12
N ASP A 51 14.61 18.31 1.06
CA ASP A 51 14.84 19.34 2.09
C ASP A 51 13.97 19.11 3.33
N VAL A 52 12.82 18.43 3.15
CA VAL A 52 11.85 18.16 4.22
C VAL A 52 12.10 16.78 4.83
N VAL A 53 12.34 15.78 3.99
CA VAL A 53 12.54 14.37 4.37
C VAL A 53 13.88 13.89 3.79
N PRO A 54 15.01 14.31 4.39
CA PRO A 54 16.32 13.89 3.91
C PRO A 54 16.48 12.37 4.01
N GLY A 55 17.05 11.75 2.97
CA GLY A 55 17.34 10.30 2.95
C GLY A 55 16.21 9.39 2.48
N ILE A 56 15.07 9.92 2.02
CA ILE A 56 13.96 9.11 1.48
C ILE A 56 14.29 8.40 0.15
N GLY A 57 15.39 8.81 -0.51
CA GLY A 57 15.90 8.17 -1.73
C GLY A 57 15.28 8.67 -3.04
N ARG A 58 14.34 9.62 -2.97
CA ARG A 58 13.74 10.30 -4.13
C ARG A 58 13.58 11.78 -3.85
N ASP A 59 13.40 12.56 -4.92
CA ASP A 59 13.13 13.97 -4.82
C ASP A 59 11.99 14.41 -5.75
N ALA A 60 11.20 15.37 -5.30
CA ALA A 60 10.04 15.91 -5.98
C ALA A 60 9.78 17.35 -5.48
N PRO A 61 9.21 18.24 -6.32
CA PRO A 61 8.77 19.55 -5.87
C PRO A 61 7.60 19.41 -4.89
N VAL A 62 7.59 20.24 -3.86
CA VAL A 62 6.45 20.37 -2.94
C VAL A 62 5.66 21.61 -3.34
N VAL A 63 4.36 21.42 -3.59
CA VAL A 63 3.43 22.45 -4.07
C VAL A 63 2.26 22.62 -3.10
N ALA A 64 1.59 23.77 -3.14
CA ALA A 64 0.50 24.07 -2.22
C ALA A 64 -0.83 23.45 -2.65
N THR A 65 -1.01 23.21 -3.95
CA THR A 65 -2.31 22.82 -4.52
C THR A 65 -2.19 21.76 -5.61
N ILE A 66 -3.32 21.09 -5.88
CA ILE A 66 -3.43 20.17 -7.01
C ILE A 66 -3.25 20.88 -8.33
N GLY A 67 -3.80 22.10 -8.48
CA GLY A 67 -3.65 22.89 -9.70
C GLY A 67 -2.18 23.16 -10.05
N GLU A 68 -1.35 23.48 -9.06
CA GLU A 68 0.11 23.59 -9.25
C GLU A 68 0.75 22.25 -9.62
N ALA A 69 0.32 21.15 -8.99
CA ALA A 69 0.83 19.81 -9.28
C ALA A 69 0.54 19.35 -10.72
N LEU A 70 -0.55 19.82 -11.34
CA LEU A 70 -0.91 19.47 -12.72
C LEU A 70 0.17 19.86 -13.74
N ALA A 71 1.00 20.88 -13.46
CA ALA A 71 2.12 21.26 -14.31
C ALA A 71 3.16 20.14 -14.49
N PHE A 72 3.18 19.15 -13.60
CA PHE A 72 4.09 17.99 -13.65
C PHE A 72 3.46 16.77 -14.36
N ALA A 73 2.28 16.94 -14.97
CA ALA A 73 1.51 15.91 -15.67
C ALA A 73 1.35 14.61 -14.85
N PRO A 74 0.78 14.69 -13.62
CA PRO A 74 0.39 13.50 -12.87
C PRO A 74 -0.74 12.76 -13.58
N THR A 75 -0.85 11.46 -13.35
CA THR A 75 -1.98 10.63 -13.79
C THR A 75 -2.88 10.22 -12.62
N SER A 76 -2.34 10.26 -11.40
CA SER A 76 -3.01 9.74 -10.21
C SER A 76 -2.70 10.60 -8.97
N LEU A 77 -3.69 10.84 -8.13
CA LEU A 77 -3.53 11.37 -6.77
C LEU A 77 -3.38 10.20 -5.79
N LEU A 78 -2.26 10.14 -5.08
CA LEU A 78 -2.07 9.22 -3.96
C LEU A 78 -2.49 9.91 -2.65
N ILE A 79 -3.42 9.31 -1.91
CA ILE A 79 -3.69 9.72 -0.52
C ILE A 79 -2.55 9.20 0.35
N GLY A 80 -1.57 10.07 0.61
CA GLY A 80 -0.29 9.72 1.22
C GLY A 80 -0.31 9.57 2.74
N VAL A 81 -1.46 9.84 3.37
CA VAL A 81 -1.60 9.91 4.83
C VAL A 81 -2.58 8.84 5.33
N ALA A 82 -2.25 8.25 6.47
CA ALA A 82 -3.14 7.42 7.26
C ALA A 82 -3.38 8.11 8.61
N VAL A 83 -4.63 8.49 8.88
CA VAL A 83 -5.03 9.04 10.19
C VAL A 83 -5.77 8.00 11.03
N SER A 84 -5.68 8.13 12.35
CA SER A 84 -6.45 7.32 13.30
C SER A 84 -7.95 7.43 13.02
N GLY A 85 -8.62 6.28 12.93
CA GLY A 85 -10.03 6.19 12.52
C GLY A 85 -10.26 6.07 11.01
N GLY A 86 -9.22 6.29 10.18
CA GLY A 86 -9.26 5.99 8.75
C GLY A 86 -10.20 6.85 7.91
N ALA A 87 -10.63 8.00 8.41
CA ALA A 87 -11.43 8.98 7.68
C ALA A 87 -10.54 9.93 6.87
N LEU A 88 -11.08 10.49 5.78
CA LEU A 88 -10.37 11.53 5.04
C LEU A 88 -10.30 12.82 5.89
N PRO A 89 -9.10 13.41 6.11
CA PRO A 89 -9.01 14.72 6.75
C PRO A 89 -9.87 15.75 6.01
N PRO A 90 -10.71 16.56 6.68
CA PRO A 90 -11.61 17.50 6.01
C PRO A 90 -10.89 18.43 5.04
N VAL A 91 -9.64 18.78 5.36
CA VAL A 91 -8.82 19.67 4.56
C VAL A 91 -8.36 19.05 3.23
N PHE A 92 -8.35 17.72 3.13
CA PHE A 92 -7.99 17.01 1.90
C PHE A 92 -9.15 16.99 0.90
N ARG A 93 -10.41 17.16 1.33
CA ARG A 93 -11.59 17.04 0.46
C ARG A 93 -11.51 17.92 -0.78
N ALA A 94 -11.11 19.18 -0.60
CA ALA A 94 -10.95 20.12 -1.72
C ALA A 94 -9.86 19.69 -2.71
N HIS A 95 -8.76 19.12 -2.21
CA HIS A 95 -7.70 18.56 -3.05
C HIS A 95 -8.20 17.33 -3.82
N VAL A 96 -8.94 16.43 -3.16
CA VAL A 96 -9.49 15.24 -3.82
C VAL A 96 -10.48 15.62 -4.92
N LEU A 97 -11.41 16.54 -4.66
CA LEU A 97 -12.34 17.03 -5.70
C LEU A 97 -11.59 17.66 -6.88
N ALA A 98 -10.60 18.52 -6.61
CA ALA A 98 -9.81 19.14 -7.67
C ALA A 98 -9.04 18.11 -8.52
N ALA A 99 -8.57 17.02 -7.91
CA ALA A 99 -7.90 15.93 -8.63
C ALA A 99 -8.89 15.12 -9.49
N ILE A 100 -10.07 14.82 -8.94
CA ILE A 100 -11.15 14.14 -9.67
C ILE A 100 -11.58 14.98 -10.88
N ASP A 101 -11.84 16.27 -10.68
CA ASP A 101 -12.26 17.18 -11.76
C ASP A 101 -11.19 17.35 -12.85
N ALA A 102 -9.91 17.19 -12.48
CA ALA A 102 -8.79 17.15 -13.42
C ALA A 102 -8.60 15.79 -14.12
N GLY A 103 -9.44 14.79 -13.82
CA GLY A 103 -9.40 13.46 -14.44
C GLY A 103 -8.32 12.54 -13.87
N LEU A 104 -7.73 12.86 -12.70
CA LEU A 104 -6.72 12.01 -12.07
C LEU A 104 -7.39 10.80 -11.40
N GLU A 105 -6.76 9.62 -11.52
CA GLU A 105 -7.16 8.46 -10.70
C GLU A 105 -6.89 8.78 -9.22
N ILE A 106 -7.84 8.48 -8.34
CA ILE A 106 -7.68 8.66 -6.89
C ILE A 106 -7.30 7.33 -6.27
N VAL A 107 -6.09 7.22 -5.74
CA VAL A 107 -5.58 6.03 -5.07
C VAL A 107 -5.73 6.21 -3.57
N ASN A 108 -6.77 5.57 -3.02
CA ASN A 108 -7.18 5.71 -1.62
C ASN A 108 -6.88 4.45 -0.82
N GLY A 109 -6.15 4.60 0.29
CA GLY A 109 -5.91 3.53 1.27
C GLY A 109 -6.77 3.65 2.52
N LEU A 110 -7.51 4.74 2.69
CA LEU A 110 -8.29 4.98 3.90
C LEU A 110 -9.39 3.92 4.08
N HIS A 111 -9.92 3.80 5.31
CA HIS A 111 -11.03 2.87 5.57
C HIS A 111 -12.35 3.36 4.98
N GLN A 112 -12.50 4.67 4.84
CA GLN A 112 -13.60 5.27 4.11
C GLN A 112 -13.35 5.15 2.60
N PHE A 113 -14.26 4.46 1.91
CA PHE A 113 -14.20 4.37 0.45
C PHE A 113 -14.64 5.68 -0.18
N MET A 114 -13.91 6.10 -1.22
CA MET A 114 -14.23 7.31 -1.96
C MET A 114 -15.46 7.09 -2.84
N ALA A 115 -15.67 5.85 -3.32
CA ALA A 115 -16.84 5.49 -4.10
C ALA A 115 -18.16 5.61 -3.33
N ASP A 116 -18.13 5.45 -1.99
CA ASP A 116 -19.32 5.57 -1.13
C ASP A 116 -19.72 7.04 -0.86
N ASP A 117 -18.84 8.00 -1.10
CA ASP A 117 -19.15 9.43 -0.95
C ASP A 117 -19.91 9.93 -2.20
N PRO A 118 -21.17 10.39 -2.07
CA PRO A 118 -21.98 10.78 -3.21
C PRO A 118 -21.39 11.93 -4.04
N GLU A 119 -20.63 12.84 -3.40
CA GLU A 119 -20.02 13.97 -4.08
C GLU A 119 -18.83 13.48 -4.92
N PHE A 120 -17.90 12.72 -4.31
CA PHE A 120 -16.76 12.16 -5.05
C PHE A 120 -17.22 11.25 -6.20
N ALA A 121 -18.22 10.39 -5.95
CA ALA A 121 -18.75 9.50 -6.98
C ALA A 121 -19.42 10.27 -8.14
N ALA A 122 -20.08 11.40 -7.87
CA ALA A 122 -20.68 12.23 -8.92
C ALA A 122 -19.61 12.92 -9.78
N HIS A 123 -18.60 13.51 -9.15
CA HIS A 123 -17.49 14.15 -9.84
C HIS A 123 -16.65 13.13 -10.65
N ALA A 124 -16.43 11.93 -10.11
CA ALA A 124 -15.72 10.85 -10.80
C ALA A 124 -16.47 10.37 -12.05
N ARG A 125 -17.80 10.23 -11.95
CA ARG A 125 -18.65 9.91 -13.11
C ARG A 125 -18.63 11.00 -14.18
N ALA A 126 -18.56 12.27 -13.80
CA ALA A 126 -18.54 13.39 -14.73
C ALA A 126 -17.18 13.55 -15.45
N SER A 127 -16.08 13.36 -14.73
CA SER A 127 -14.70 13.49 -15.24
C SER A 127 -14.17 12.23 -15.93
N GLY A 128 -14.72 11.06 -15.60
CA GLY A 128 -14.16 9.76 -15.98
C GLY A 128 -12.99 9.32 -15.10
N ALA A 129 -12.70 10.06 -14.02
CA ALA A 129 -11.68 9.68 -13.05
C ALA A 129 -12.02 8.34 -12.39
N ARG A 130 -11.01 7.47 -12.25
CA ARG A 130 -11.15 6.22 -11.50
C ARG A 130 -10.92 6.47 -10.01
N LEU A 131 -11.83 5.98 -9.17
CA LEU A 131 -11.63 5.89 -7.73
C LEU A 131 -11.12 4.48 -7.42
N TRP A 132 -9.87 4.36 -6.98
CA TRP A 132 -9.28 3.09 -6.59
C TRP A 132 -9.16 3.02 -5.07
N ASP A 133 -10.17 2.43 -4.45
CA ASP A 133 -10.20 2.12 -3.02
C ASP A 133 -9.42 0.81 -2.78
N VAL A 134 -8.14 0.95 -2.41
CA VAL A 134 -7.18 -0.17 -2.26
C VAL A 134 -7.60 -1.20 -1.21
N ARG A 135 -8.47 -0.79 -0.28
CA ARG A 135 -9.02 -1.62 0.78
C ARG A 135 -10.28 -2.39 0.38
N GLU A 136 -10.83 -2.16 -0.80
CA GLU A 136 -11.94 -2.95 -1.31
C GLU A 136 -11.45 -4.39 -1.58
N PRO A 137 -11.97 -5.39 -0.84
CA PRO A 137 -11.60 -6.78 -1.08
C PRO A 137 -12.22 -7.27 -2.40
N PRO A 138 -11.59 -8.23 -3.10
CA PRO A 138 -12.25 -8.93 -4.21
C PRO A 138 -13.59 -9.56 -3.78
N ASP A 139 -14.58 -9.60 -4.68
CA ASP A 139 -15.90 -10.17 -4.40
C ASP A 139 -15.86 -11.71 -4.22
N ASP A 140 -14.88 -12.38 -4.80
CA ASP A 140 -14.84 -13.83 -4.99
C ASP A 140 -13.72 -14.53 -4.19
N ILE A 141 -13.35 -13.98 -3.04
CA ILE A 141 -12.36 -14.63 -2.16
C ILE A 141 -12.92 -15.99 -1.68
N PRO A 142 -12.25 -17.11 -2.02
CA PRO A 142 -12.74 -18.44 -1.65
C PRO A 142 -12.48 -18.74 -0.17
N LEU A 143 -13.08 -19.81 0.34
CA LEU A 143 -12.59 -20.44 1.57
C LEU A 143 -11.23 -21.10 1.29
N MET A 144 -10.39 -21.16 2.32
CA MET A 144 -9.10 -21.86 2.27
C MET A 144 -9.28 -23.33 1.85
N SER A 145 -8.59 -23.73 0.79
CA SER A 145 -8.68 -25.07 0.21
C SER A 145 -7.46 -25.96 0.51
N GLY A 146 -6.30 -25.36 0.80
CA GLY A 146 -5.02 -26.06 0.91
C GLY A 146 -4.18 -26.07 -0.37
N ALA A 147 -4.61 -25.40 -1.44
CA ALA A 147 -3.83 -25.22 -2.66
C ALA A 147 -2.46 -24.56 -2.39
N ALA A 148 -2.35 -23.67 -1.40
CA ALA A 148 -1.08 -23.03 -1.05
C ALA A 148 0.02 -24.04 -0.65
N TYR A 149 -0.33 -25.21 -0.10
CA TYR A 149 0.66 -26.25 0.27
C TYR A 149 1.31 -26.94 -0.93
N GLY A 150 0.75 -26.78 -2.13
CA GLY A 150 1.22 -27.43 -3.36
C GLY A 150 2.01 -26.51 -4.29
N VAL A 151 2.24 -25.25 -3.90
CA VAL A 151 2.94 -24.30 -4.75
C VAL A 151 4.44 -24.64 -4.80
N PRO A 152 5.11 -24.54 -5.97
CA PRO A 152 6.52 -24.93 -6.10
C PRO A 152 7.52 -23.90 -5.53
N GLN A 153 7.08 -22.67 -5.29
CA GLN A 153 7.92 -21.58 -4.80
C GLN A 153 8.21 -21.73 -3.30
N THR A 154 9.36 -21.25 -2.84
CA THR A 154 9.60 -21.08 -1.41
C THR A 154 8.82 -19.87 -0.90
N VAL A 155 7.86 -20.11 -0.01
CA VAL A 155 7.02 -19.05 0.56
C VAL A 155 7.62 -18.56 1.87
N VAL A 156 7.91 -17.26 1.92
CA VAL A 156 8.49 -16.59 3.10
C VAL A 156 7.49 -15.58 3.63
N LEU A 157 7.08 -15.74 4.88
CA LEU A 157 6.16 -14.81 5.55
C LEU A 157 6.90 -13.99 6.60
N ALA A 158 6.76 -12.67 6.55
CA ALA A 158 7.13 -11.83 7.69
C ALA A 158 6.15 -12.04 8.85
N VAL A 159 6.68 -12.32 10.04
CA VAL A 159 5.94 -12.26 11.30
C VAL A 159 6.57 -11.18 12.18
N GLY A 160 5.88 -10.77 13.24
CA GLY A 160 6.42 -9.71 14.09
C GLY A 160 5.99 -9.82 15.53
N SER A 161 6.81 -9.27 16.43
CA SER A 161 6.45 -9.10 17.83
C SER A 161 5.32 -8.07 18.02
N ASP A 162 5.14 -7.17 17.05
CA ASP A 162 4.13 -6.10 17.10
C ASP A 162 3.79 -5.57 15.68
N CYS A 163 2.87 -4.61 15.60
CA CYS A 163 2.53 -3.85 14.41
C CYS A 163 3.59 -2.79 14.08
N ALA A 164 3.74 -2.40 12.81
CA ALA A 164 4.65 -1.34 12.39
C ALA A 164 6.11 -1.52 12.90
N VAL A 165 6.64 -2.74 12.83
CA VAL A 165 8.03 -3.12 13.18
C VAL A 165 8.88 -3.47 11.96
N GLY A 166 8.48 -3.04 10.76
CA GLY A 166 9.25 -3.23 9.52
C GLY A 166 8.95 -4.50 8.71
N LYS A 167 7.87 -5.24 9.01
CA LYS A 167 7.48 -6.47 8.27
C LYS A 167 7.42 -6.29 6.75
N MET A 168 6.74 -5.24 6.28
CA MET A 168 6.67 -4.90 4.85
C MET A 168 8.07 -4.57 4.30
N SER A 169 8.81 -3.70 4.99
CA SER A 169 10.15 -3.27 4.55
C SER A 169 11.09 -4.46 4.38
N VAL A 170 11.14 -5.41 5.33
CA VAL A 170 12.03 -6.57 5.24
C VAL A 170 11.65 -7.46 4.05
N MET A 171 10.36 -7.67 3.78
CA MET A 171 9.94 -8.46 2.62
C MET A 171 10.29 -7.76 1.30
N LEU A 172 10.16 -6.44 1.21
CA LEU A 172 10.56 -5.67 0.03
C LEU A 172 12.08 -5.73 -0.19
N GLU A 173 12.88 -5.58 0.86
CA GLU A 173 14.35 -5.65 0.78
C GLU A 173 14.83 -7.06 0.41
N LEU A 174 14.22 -8.12 0.98
CA LEU A 174 14.54 -9.49 0.57
C LEU A 174 14.13 -9.78 -0.87
N THR A 175 13.00 -9.23 -1.33
CA THR A 175 12.58 -9.33 -2.73
C THR A 175 13.62 -8.67 -3.64
N ALA A 176 14.03 -7.44 -3.32
CA ALA A 176 15.04 -6.72 -4.09
C ALA A 176 16.40 -7.43 -4.09
N ALA A 177 16.82 -7.98 -2.94
CA ALA A 177 18.07 -8.74 -2.84
C ALA A 177 18.04 -10.03 -3.66
N ALA A 178 16.94 -10.78 -3.64
CA ALA A 178 16.78 -11.98 -4.45
C ALA A 178 16.80 -11.66 -5.96
N GLN A 179 16.10 -10.59 -6.37
CA GLN A 179 16.11 -10.12 -7.76
C GLN A 179 17.50 -9.63 -8.20
N ALA A 180 18.26 -8.99 -7.31
CA ALA A 180 19.64 -8.58 -7.60
C ALA A 180 20.60 -9.77 -7.79
N ASP A 181 20.25 -10.94 -7.25
CA ASP A 181 20.95 -12.22 -7.44
C ASP A 181 20.34 -13.06 -8.58
N ASP A 182 19.62 -12.42 -9.51
CA ASP A 182 18.98 -13.03 -10.69
C ASP A 182 17.92 -14.11 -10.37
N ALA A 183 17.45 -14.16 -9.11
CA ALA A 183 16.32 -15.01 -8.74
C ALA A 183 14.99 -14.32 -9.06
N ARG A 184 14.06 -15.05 -9.66
CA ARG A 184 12.70 -14.56 -9.84
C ARG A 184 11.96 -14.59 -8.51
N ALA A 185 11.75 -13.43 -7.92
CA ALA A 185 11.07 -13.27 -6.63
C ALA A 185 9.93 -12.27 -6.74
N GLU A 186 8.82 -12.58 -6.07
CA GLU A 186 7.63 -11.74 -6.06
C GLU A 186 7.29 -11.31 -4.63
N PHE A 187 7.04 -10.01 -4.45
CA PHE A 187 6.50 -9.46 -3.23
C PHE A 187 4.96 -9.51 -3.27
N VAL A 188 4.36 -10.12 -2.26
CA VAL A 188 2.91 -10.25 -2.12
C VAL A 188 2.42 -9.28 -1.05
N ALA A 189 1.67 -8.28 -1.50
CA ALA A 189 1.12 -7.25 -0.63
C ALA A 189 -0.17 -7.69 0.07
N THR A 190 -0.23 -7.42 1.38
CA THR A 190 -1.36 -7.77 2.25
C THR A 190 -1.98 -6.54 2.93
N GLY A 191 -1.37 -5.36 2.77
CA GLY A 191 -1.88 -4.10 3.28
C GLY A 191 -1.86 -2.98 2.25
N GLN A 192 -2.53 -1.88 2.57
CA GLN A 192 -2.74 -0.75 1.66
C GLN A 192 -1.44 -0.23 1.02
N THR A 193 -0.37 -0.06 1.81
CA THR A 193 0.88 0.55 1.35
C THR A 193 1.61 -0.42 0.42
N GLY A 194 1.65 -1.71 0.79
CA GLY A 194 2.20 -2.75 -0.07
C GLY A 194 1.49 -2.82 -1.41
N ILE A 195 0.16 -2.71 -1.43
CA ILE A 195 -0.62 -2.76 -2.68
C ILE A 195 -0.36 -1.52 -3.54
N MET A 196 -0.20 -0.34 -2.94
CA MET A 196 0.17 0.86 -3.67
C MET A 196 1.60 0.80 -4.24
N ILE A 197 2.51 0.06 -3.60
CA ILE A 197 3.88 -0.20 -4.07
C ILE A 197 3.90 -1.23 -5.21
N ALA A 198 3.24 -2.38 -5.00
CA ALA A 198 3.24 -3.52 -5.93
C ALA A 198 2.27 -3.31 -7.11
N GLY A 199 1.24 -2.50 -6.91
CA GLY A 199 0.12 -2.27 -7.82
C GLY A 199 -0.98 -3.33 -7.77
N SER A 200 -0.85 -4.34 -6.91
CA SER A 200 -1.81 -5.43 -6.70
C SER A 200 -1.64 -6.06 -5.32
N GLY A 201 -2.68 -6.73 -4.83
CA GLY A 201 -2.70 -7.48 -3.58
C GLY A 201 -4.10 -7.45 -2.96
N ILE A 202 -4.22 -7.88 -1.71
CA ILE A 202 -5.50 -7.88 -0.98
C ILE A 202 -5.27 -7.27 0.41
N CYS A 203 -6.02 -6.24 0.78
CA CYS A 203 -6.00 -5.69 2.14
C CYS A 203 -6.69 -6.68 3.09
N VAL A 204 -5.92 -7.58 3.71
CA VAL A 204 -6.48 -8.65 4.55
C VAL A 204 -7.17 -8.13 5.81
N ASP A 205 -6.87 -6.90 6.24
CA ASP A 205 -7.55 -6.23 7.37
C ASP A 205 -9.01 -5.87 7.09
N ARG A 206 -9.43 -5.90 5.81
CA ARG A 206 -10.79 -5.61 5.37
C ARG A 206 -11.54 -6.84 4.83
N VAL A 207 -10.88 -8.01 4.80
CA VAL A 207 -11.49 -9.28 4.41
C VAL A 207 -12.35 -9.80 5.57
N ILE A 208 -13.55 -10.32 5.25
CA ILE A 208 -14.41 -10.98 6.23
C ILE A 208 -13.67 -12.18 6.83
N SER A 209 -13.78 -12.38 8.14
CA SER A 209 -12.96 -13.34 8.92
C SER A 209 -12.84 -14.72 8.28
N ASP A 210 -13.94 -15.26 7.76
CA ASP A 210 -14.01 -16.61 7.20
C ASP A 210 -13.11 -16.79 5.96
N PHE A 211 -12.80 -15.69 5.27
CA PHE A 211 -12.07 -15.70 4.00
C PHE A 211 -10.63 -15.19 4.11
N VAL A 212 -10.14 -14.78 5.29
CA VAL A 212 -8.78 -14.21 5.44
C VAL A 212 -7.71 -15.21 4.97
N SER A 213 -7.83 -16.48 5.35
CA SER A 213 -6.90 -17.53 4.90
C SER A 213 -7.03 -17.80 3.40
N GLY A 214 -8.25 -17.76 2.86
CA GLY A 214 -8.47 -17.93 1.42
C GLY A 214 -7.91 -16.76 0.59
N ALA A 215 -7.97 -15.53 1.11
CA ALA A 215 -7.33 -14.37 0.48
C ALA A 215 -5.80 -14.54 0.42
N ALA A 216 -5.19 -15.02 1.50
CA ALA A 216 -3.76 -15.29 1.52
C ALA A 216 -3.37 -16.44 0.58
N GLU A 217 -4.16 -17.51 0.53
CA GLU A 217 -3.96 -18.61 -0.43
C GLU A 217 -4.08 -18.12 -1.89
N GLN A 218 -5.08 -17.31 -2.19
CA GLN A 218 -5.28 -16.73 -3.52
C GLN A 218 -4.06 -15.87 -3.92
N LEU A 219 -3.54 -15.07 -3.01
CA LEU A 219 -2.34 -14.27 -3.25
C LEU A 219 -1.14 -15.15 -3.62
N VAL A 220 -0.86 -16.19 -2.83
CA VAL A 220 0.29 -17.10 -3.07
C VAL A 220 0.10 -17.91 -4.36
N THR A 221 -1.08 -18.48 -4.59
CA THR A 221 -1.36 -19.33 -5.76
C THR A 221 -1.45 -18.54 -7.07
N SER A 222 -1.68 -17.23 -7.00
CA SER A 222 -1.67 -16.35 -8.18
C SER A 222 -0.26 -16.04 -8.72
N VAL A 223 0.78 -16.30 -7.92
CA VAL A 223 2.16 -16.08 -8.34
C VAL A 223 2.56 -17.10 -9.39
N ALA A 224 3.22 -16.63 -10.45
CA ALA A 224 3.67 -17.48 -11.55
C ALA A 224 4.59 -18.62 -11.05
N SER A 225 4.38 -19.83 -11.57
CA SER A 225 5.03 -21.06 -11.12
C SER A 225 6.55 -21.10 -11.34
N ASP A 226 7.09 -20.18 -12.12
CA ASP A 226 8.52 -20.03 -12.41
C ASP A 226 9.22 -19.01 -11.52
N ALA A 227 8.51 -18.36 -10.58
CA ALA A 227 9.15 -17.68 -9.47
C ALA A 227 9.84 -18.70 -8.54
N ALA A 228 10.98 -18.33 -7.97
CA ALA A 228 11.66 -19.11 -6.95
C ALA A 228 11.12 -18.79 -5.54
N PHE A 229 10.81 -17.52 -5.29
CA PHE A 229 10.41 -17.02 -3.97
C PHE A 229 9.14 -16.20 -4.02
N ILE A 230 8.32 -16.37 -2.97
CA ILE A 230 7.17 -15.52 -2.67
C ILE A 230 7.40 -14.88 -1.31
N PHE A 231 7.58 -13.55 -1.27
CA PHE A 231 7.77 -12.79 -0.04
C PHE A 231 6.47 -12.15 0.38
N VAL A 232 5.79 -12.76 1.36
CA VAL A 232 4.47 -12.34 1.84
C VAL A 232 4.62 -11.26 2.91
N GLU A 233 4.04 -10.09 2.65
CA GLU A 233 3.93 -9.01 3.62
C GLU A 233 3.18 -9.49 4.87
N GLY A 234 3.81 -9.35 6.03
CA GLY A 234 3.20 -9.70 7.31
C GLY A 234 2.31 -8.60 7.88
N GLN A 235 1.15 -8.98 8.42
CA GLN A 235 0.26 -8.09 9.17
C GLN A 235 0.15 -8.50 10.65
N GLY A 236 -0.09 -7.51 11.51
CA GLY A 236 -0.39 -7.74 12.93
C GLY A 236 0.73 -8.43 13.72
N SER A 237 0.33 -9.11 14.80
CA SER A 237 1.15 -10.05 15.56
C SER A 237 0.23 -11.03 16.28
N ILE A 238 0.65 -12.29 16.41
CA ILE A 238 -0.12 -13.34 17.14
C ILE A 238 -0.33 -13.01 18.62
N ILE A 239 0.50 -12.12 19.20
CA ILE A 239 0.36 -11.67 20.59
C ILE A 239 -0.39 -10.34 20.71
N HIS A 240 -0.75 -9.68 19.60
CA HIS A 240 -1.48 -8.42 19.63
C HIS A 240 -3.00 -8.66 19.69
N PRO A 241 -3.69 -8.28 20.78
CA PRO A 241 -5.08 -8.68 21.02
C PRO A 241 -6.07 -8.21 19.94
N ALA A 242 -5.79 -7.08 19.28
CA ALA A 242 -6.67 -6.56 18.22
C ALA A 242 -6.39 -7.16 16.83
N PHE A 243 -5.22 -7.75 16.58
CA PHE A 243 -4.76 -8.05 15.21
C PHE A 243 -4.26 -9.49 15.02
N ALA A 244 -4.25 -10.31 16.08
CA ALA A 244 -3.78 -11.70 16.03
C ALA A 244 -4.53 -12.54 14.99
N ALA A 245 -5.85 -12.36 14.85
CA ALA A 245 -6.65 -13.11 13.89
C ALA A 245 -6.16 -12.95 12.44
N VAL A 246 -5.71 -11.74 12.07
CA VAL A 246 -5.16 -11.46 10.73
C VAL A 246 -3.84 -12.20 10.54
N THR A 247 -2.95 -12.16 11.53
CA THR A 247 -1.67 -12.90 11.48
C THR A 247 -1.90 -14.41 11.35
N TYR A 248 -2.85 -14.97 12.09
CA TYR A 248 -3.22 -16.39 11.96
C TYR A 248 -3.76 -16.72 10.56
N GLY A 249 -4.66 -15.89 10.03
CA GLY A 249 -5.19 -16.09 8.69
C GLY A 249 -4.09 -16.09 7.61
N LEU A 250 -3.13 -15.15 7.70
CA LEU A 250 -1.97 -15.13 6.82
C LEU A 250 -1.10 -16.39 6.97
N MET A 251 -0.78 -16.81 8.20
CA MET A 251 0.04 -18.00 8.44
C MET A 251 -0.59 -19.27 7.86
N PHE A 252 -1.88 -19.48 8.06
CA PHE A 252 -2.56 -20.66 7.52
C PHE A 252 -2.74 -20.59 6.01
N GLY A 253 -3.15 -19.43 5.49
CA GLY A 253 -3.49 -19.28 4.08
C GLY A 253 -2.28 -19.21 3.15
N SER A 254 -1.17 -18.59 3.59
CA SER A 254 0.04 -18.53 2.78
C SER A 254 0.89 -19.80 2.83
N ALA A 255 0.65 -20.69 3.81
CA ALA A 255 1.40 -21.93 4.01
C ALA A 255 2.93 -21.75 3.91
N PRO A 256 3.54 -20.85 4.72
CA PRO A 256 4.93 -20.45 4.54
C PRO A 256 5.91 -21.58 4.90
N ASP A 257 6.95 -21.74 4.09
CA ASP A 257 8.11 -22.58 4.38
C ASP A 257 9.03 -21.93 5.43
N LEU A 258 9.13 -20.60 5.37
CA LEU A 258 10.02 -19.81 6.23
C LEU A 258 9.27 -18.65 6.87
N LEU A 259 9.60 -18.38 8.14
CA LEU A 259 9.14 -17.22 8.87
C LEU A 259 10.31 -16.28 9.17
N VAL A 260 10.13 -14.98 8.89
CA VAL A 260 11.08 -13.93 9.25
C VAL A 260 10.48 -13.08 10.36
N LEU A 261 11.01 -13.21 11.58
CA LEU A 261 10.55 -12.45 12.73
C LEU A 261 11.14 -11.04 12.74
N CYS A 262 10.27 -10.04 12.60
CA CYS A 262 10.61 -8.63 12.76
C CYS A 262 10.32 -8.18 14.20
N HIS A 263 11.28 -7.51 14.82
CA HIS A 263 11.15 -7.01 16.18
C HIS A 263 11.80 -5.63 16.31
N ASP A 264 11.12 -4.74 17.03
CA ASP A 264 11.64 -3.45 17.42
C ASP A 264 12.27 -3.59 18.81
N VAL A 265 13.61 -3.53 18.87
CA VAL A 265 14.39 -3.76 20.10
C VAL A 265 14.11 -2.73 21.20
N GLU A 266 13.47 -1.61 20.87
CA GLU A 266 13.07 -0.60 21.86
C GLU A 266 11.71 -0.94 22.51
N ARG A 267 10.92 -1.83 21.90
CA ARG A 267 9.63 -2.29 22.44
C ARG A 267 9.84 -3.47 23.38
N LYS A 268 9.59 -3.20 24.66
CA LYS A 268 9.74 -4.15 25.77
C LYS A 268 8.52 -5.05 25.94
#